data_AF-A0A3D5IWX0-F1
#
_entry.id   AF-A0A3D5IWX0-F1
#
_cell.length_a   1.000
_cell.length_b   1.000
_cell.length_c   1.000
_cell.angle_alpha   90.00
_cell.angle_beta   90.00
_cell.angle_gamma   90.00
#
_symmetry.space_group_name_H-M   'P 1'
#
loop_
_entity.id
_entity.type
_entity.pdbx_description
1 polymer ?
#
loop_
_entity_poly.entity_id
_entity_poly.type
_entity_poly.pdbx_seq_one_letter_code
_entity_poly.pdbx_strand_id
1 'polypeptide(L)'
;EEIIEPNQLIIDPHHHLWPSSPRTQGIPKEQYYLLEDLWKDTGSGHNISKTVFVECGQGYYEDGPKAFRPVGETEFVVRVAKESNSDKSKAQISGIVSHADMMLGDSVKEVLEAHVEKGEGLFRGIRHAGGWDDSDEIRNSHSDPIKKIYLHDTFQRGIEQLDSMKLTFDSWHYHNQIKE
;
A
#
# COMPACT_ATOMS: atom_id res chain seq x y z
N GLU A 1 25.07 -0.71 14.26
CA GLU A 1 25.91 0.50 14.36
C GLU A 1 25.47 1.32 15.56
N GLU A 2 26.11 2.45 15.86
CA GLU A 2 25.67 3.35 16.93
C GLU A 2 24.40 4.10 16.49
N ILE A 3 23.41 4.22 17.38
CA ILE A 3 22.15 4.91 17.08
C ILE A 3 22.37 6.42 17.23
N ILE A 4 22.30 7.14 16.11
CA ILE A 4 22.38 8.60 16.09
C ILE A 4 21.01 9.17 16.50
N GLU A 5 21.01 10.16 17.40
CA GLU A 5 19.81 10.85 17.90
C GLU A 5 18.69 9.89 18.34
N PRO A 6 18.93 9.02 19.35
CA PRO A 6 18.02 7.92 19.69
C PRO A 6 16.63 8.36 20.16
N ASN A 7 16.43 9.63 20.51
CA ASN A 7 15.14 10.17 20.93
C ASN A 7 14.36 10.84 19.80
N GLN A 8 14.98 11.06 18.63
CA GLN A 8 14.32 11.69 17.49
C GLN A 8 13.14 10.82 17.04
N LEU A 9 11.93 11.37 17.12
CA LEU A 9 10.73 10.68 16.65
C LEU A 9 10.78 10.57 15.13
N ILE A 10 10.65 9.34 14.64
CA ILE A 10 10.64 9.02 13.21
C ILE A 10 9.29 8.41 12.84
N ILE A 11 8.84 8.73 11.62
CA ILE A 11 7.78 8.03 10.92
C ILE A 11 8.45 7.23 9.81
N ASP A 12 8.27 5.91 9.82
CA ASP A 12 8.61 5.09 8.66
C ASP A 12 7.48 5.25 7.62
N PRO A 13 7.74 5.92 6.48
CA PRO A 13 6.68 6.21 5.52
C PRO A 13 6.28 5.00 4.68
N HIS A 14 6.96 3.86 4.78
CA HIS A 14 6.72 2.72 3.90
C HIS A 14 7.15 1.40 4.53
N HIS A 15 6.16 0.61 4.94
CA HIS A 15 6.34 -0.82 5.19
C HIS A 15 5.25 -1.64 4.49
N HIS A 16 5.44 -2.95 4.46
CA HIS A 16 4.48 -3.92 3.97
C HIS A 16 4.18 -4.96 5.05
N LEU A 17 3.05 -5.65 4.91
CA LEU A 17 2.67 -6.78 5.76
C LEU A 17 2.31 -7.93 4.83
N TRP A 18 2.95 -9.07 5.04
CA TRP A 18 2.84 -10.25 4.18
C TRP A 18 2.25 -11.40 4.98
N PRO A 19 0.91 -11.43 5.18
CA PRO A 19 0.24 -12.65 5.60
C PRO A 19 0.33 -13.66 4.44
N SER A 20 0.31 -14.96 4.73
CA SER A 20 0.03 -15.96 3.69
C SER A 20 -1.17 -15.53 2.84
N SER A 21 -1.02 -15.51 1.52
CA SER A 21 -2.14 -15.29 0.60
C SER A 21 -2.12 -16.29 -0.54
N PRO A 22 -3.19 -16.40 -1.34
CA PRO A 22 -3.17 -17.22 -2.55
C PRO A 22 -2.02 -16.86 -3.50
N ARG A 23 -1.60 -15.58 -3.55
CA ARG A 23 -0.45 -15.13 -4.37
C ARG A 23 0.91 -15.58 -3.81
N THR A 24 0.96 -15.94 -2.54
CA THR A 24 2.14 -16.44 -1.82
C THR A 24 1.91 -17.87 -1.31
N GLN A 25 0.98 -18.61 -1.91
CA GLN A 25 0.65 -19.98 -1.51
C GLN A 25 1.90 -20.87 -1.62
N GLY A 26 2.24 -21.54 -0.52
CA GLY A 26 3.45 -22.37 -0.43
C GLY A 26 4.68 -21.66 0.16
N ILE A 27 4.59 -20.36 0.46
CA ILE A 27 5.61 -19.67 1.26
C ILE A 27 5.56 -20.21 2.70
N PRO A 28 6.69 -20.68 3.26
CA PRO A 28 6.77 -21.15 4.65
C PRO A 28 6.33 -20.05 5.63
N LYS A 29 5.70 -20.43 6.74
CA LYS A 29 5.21 -19.46 7.75
C LYS A 29 6.31 -18.57 8.30
N GLU A 30 7.55 -19.06 8.30
CA GLU A 30 8.75 -18.37 8.75
C GLU A 30 9.14 -17.18 7.85
N GLN A 31 8.52 -17.06 6.67
CA GLN A 31 8.71 -15.94 5.75
C GLN A 31 7.54 -14.96 5.76
N TYR A 32 6.56 -15.13 6.66
CA TYR A 32 5.53 -14.10 6.86
C TYR A 32 6.17 -12.89 7.52
N TYR A 33 5.58 -11.73 7.27
CA TYR A 33 5.99 -10.49 7.91
C TYR A 33 4.75 -9.80 8.44
N LEU A 34 4.56 -9.85 9.76
CA LEU A 34 3.38 -9.32 10.43
C LEU A 34 3.80 -8.34 11.54
N LEU A 35 2.87 -7.98 12.42
CA LEU A 35 3.08 -6.94 13.42
C LEU A 35 4.29 -7.18 14.32
N GLU A 36 4.51 -8.42 14.78
CA GLU A 36 5.64 -8.73 15.65
C GLU A 36 6.99 -8.58 14.93
N ASP A 37 7.05 -8.91 13.64
CA ASP A 37 8.24 -8.71 12.82
C ASP A 37 8.49 -7.22 12.58
N LEU A 38 7.43 -6.46 12.27
CA LEU A 38 7.50 -5.00 12.17
C LEU A 38 8.01 -4.37 13.47
N TRP A 39 7.51 -4.81 14.62
CA TRP A 39 7.94 -4.32 15.92
C TRP A 39 9.38 -4.70 16.26
N LYS A 40 9.83 -5.88 15.85
CA LYS A 40 11.22 -6.28 16.01
C LYS A 40 12.15 -5.36 15.21
N ASP A 41 11.79 -5.03 13.97
CA ASP A 41 12.60 -4.16 13.12
C ASP A 41 12.56 -2.71 13.62
N THR A 42 11.37 -2.17 13.86
CA THR A 42 11.19 -0.78 14.32
C THR A 42 11.73 -0.53 15.73
N GLY A 43 11.83 -1.56 16.57
CA GLY A 43 12.42 -1.51 17.90
C GLY A 43 13.92 -1.82 17.97
N SER A 44 14.56 -2.13 16.84
CA SER A 44 15.97 -2.56 16.81
C SER A 44 17.00 -1.42 16.81
N GLY A 45 16.56 -0.17 16.66
CA GLY A 45 17.47 0.97 16.46
C GLY A 45 16.83 2.32 16.78
N HIS A 46 16.59 3.12 15.75
CA HIS A 46 16.03 4.47 15.91
C HIS A 46 14.60 4.45 16.47
N ASN A 47 14.17 5.59 17.03
CA ASN A 47 12.84 5.77 17.63
C ASN A 47 11.74 5.94 16.57
N ILE A 48 11.43 4.85 15.87
CA ILE A 48 10.30 4.77 14.93
C ILE A 48 9.01 4.65 15.73
N SER A 49 8.27 5.74 15.79
CA SER A 49 7.04 5.85 16.58
C SER A 49 5.78 5.52 15.79
N LYS A 50 5.83 5.71 14.47
CA LYS A 50 4.71 5.49 13.56
C LYS A 50 5.19 4.93 12.24
N THR A 51 4.30 4.22 11.57
CA THR A 51 4.56 3.67 10.23
C THR A 51 3.37 3.93 9.30
N VAL A 52 3.62 3.90 7.99
CA VAL A 52 2.58 3.90 6.96
C VAL A 52 2.69 2.58 6.18
N PHE A 53 1.58 1.85 6.11
CA PHE A 53 1.48 0.65 5.28
C PHE A 53 1.24 1.06 3.83
N VAL A 54 1.92 0.40 2.89
CA VAL A 54 1.68 0.53 1.45
C VAL A 54 1.25 -0.83 0.90
N GLU A 55 0.28 -0.84 -0.01
CA GLU A 55 -0.29 -2.06 -0.61
C GLU A 55 0.78 -3.03 -1.11
N CYS A 56 0.48 -4.32 -1.04
CA CYS A 56 1.36 -5.38 -1.56
C CYS A 56 0.57 -6.54 -2.17
N GLY A 57 -0.71 -6.28 -2.48
CA GLY A 57 -1.60 -7.26 -3.07
C GLY A 57 -1.96 -8.43 -2.14
N GLN A 58 -1.85 -8.29 -0.82
CA GLN A 58 -2.17 -9.35 0.13
C GLN A 58 -3.55 -9.12 0.75
N GLY A 59 -4.23 -10.18 1.20
CA GLY A 59 -5.51 -10.04 1.93
C GLY A 59 -6.68 -9.47 1.12
N TYR A 60 -6.62 -9.49 -0.21
CA TYR A 60 -7.76 -9.10 -1.05
C TYR A 60 -8.96 -10.02 -0.79
N TYR A 61 -10.18 -9.49 -0.92
CA TYR A 61 -11.37 -10.35 -0.87
C TYR A 61 -11.31 -11.41 -1.99
N GLU A 62 -11.68 -12.65 -1.66
CA GLU A 62 -11.67 -13.77 -2.61
C GLU A 62 -12.85 -13.67 -3.61
N ASP A 63 -13.99 -13.17 -3.13
CA ASP A 63 -15.24 -13.06 -3.87
C ASP A 63 -15.64 -11.61 -4.15
N GLY A 64 -16.70 -11.44 -4.93
CA GLY A 64 -17.26 -10.14 -5.30
C GLY A 64 -16.59 -9.48 -6.50
N PRO A 65 -17.03 -8.26 -6.86
CA PRO A 65 -16.55 -7.55 -8.03
C PRO A 65 -15.04 -7.30 -7.96
N LYS A 66 -14.31 -7.59 -9.04
CA LYS A 66 -12.84 -7.52 -9.09
C LYS A 66 -12.28 -6.18 -8.60
N ALA A 67 -12.94 -5.07 -8.96
CA ALA A 67 -12.56 -3.71 -8.59
C ALA A 67 -12.55 -3.46 -7.06
N PHE A 68 -13.38 -4.16 -6.29
CA PHE A 68 -13.53 -3.96 -4.84
C PHE A 68 -12.70 -4.93 -4.00
N ARG A 69 -12.13 -5.98 -4.60
CA ARG A 69 -11.30 -6.95 -3.88
C ARG A 69 -10.12 -6.33 -3.12
N PRO A 70 -9.42 -5.30 -3.63
CA PRO A 70 -8.34 -4.62 -2.89
C PRO A 70 -8.77 -4.02 -1.54
N VAL A 71 -10.05 -3.73 -1.34
CA VAL A 71 -10.56 -3.20 -0.06
C VAL A 71 -10.35 -4.20 1.09
N GLY A 72 -10.28 -5.50 0.80
CA GLY A 72 -9.93 -6.51 1.79
C GLY A 72 -8.55 -6.30 2.43
N GLU A 73 -7.57 -5.82 1.67
CA GLU A 73 -6.23 -5.50 2.21
C GLU A 73 -6.32 -4.36 3.21
N THR A 74 -7.07 -3.30 2.87
CA THR A 74 -7.32 -2.17 3.77
C THR A 74 -7.94 -2.64 5.08
N GLU A 75 -8.98 -3.47 5.02
CA GLU A 75 -9.63 -3.99 6.22
C GLU A 75 -8.69 -4.85 7.07
N PHE A 76 -7.87 -5.69 6.42
CA PHE A 76 -6.84 -6.47 7.10
C PHE A 76 -5.85 -5.58 7.84
N VAL A 77 -5.32 -4.55 7.18
CA VAL A 77 -4.34 -3.65 7.77
C VAL A 77 -4.95 -2.81 8.89
N VAL A 78 -6.22 -2.41 8.80
CA VAL A 78 -6.93 -1.75 9.90
C VAL A 78 -6.99 -2.63 11.15
N ARG A 79 -7.21 -3.95 11.01
CA ARG A 79 -7.16 -4.87 12.17
C ARG A 79 -5.76 -4.90 12.79
N VAL A 80 -4.71 -4.97 11.97
CA VAL A 80 -3.33 -4.97 12.46
C VAL A 80 -2.95 -3.62 13.09
N ALA A 81 -3.44 -2.50 12.56
CA ALA A 81 -3.26 -1.18 13.16
C ALA A 81 -3.99 -1.03 14.50
N LYS A 82 -5.17 -1.64 14.66
CA LYS A 82 -5.85 -1.71 15.97
C LYS A 82 -5.04 -2.54 16.96
N GLU A 83 -4.45 -3.65 16.53
CA GLU A 83 -3.58 -4.48 17.35
C GLU A 83 -2.29 -3.74 17.74
N SER A 84 -1.68 -2.98 16.82
CA SER A 84 -0.48 -2.19 17.13
C SER A 84 -0.72 -1.22 18.28
N ASN A 85 -1.95 -0.70 18.42
CA ASN A 85 -2.33 0.22 19.48
C ASN A 85 -2.38 -0.38 20.89
N SER A 86 -2.25 -1.71 21.03
CA SER A 86 -2.22 -2.41 22.32
C SER A 86 -0.96 -2.10 23.14
N ASP A 87 0.15 -1.78 22.48
CA ASP A 87 1.42 -1.42 23.14
C ASP A 87 1.91 -0.06 22.64
N LYS A 88 1.70 0.98 23.45
CA LYS A 88 2.10 2.36 23.12
C LYS A 88 3.61 2.60 23.17
N SER A 89 4.40 1.64 23.65
CA SER A 89 5.86 1.73 23.62
C SER A 89 6.46 1.34 22.27
N LYS A 90 5.66 0.72 21.39
CA LYS A 90 6.09 0.25 20.07
C LYS A 90 5.52 1.11 18.94
N ALA A 91 6.08 0.95 17.73
CA ALA A 91 5.65 1.68 16.54
C ALA A 91 4.18 1.40 16.19
N GLN A 92 3.48 2.44 15.73
CA GLN A 92 2.04 2.41 15.44
C GLN A 92 1.75 2.59 13.95
N ILE A 93 0.96 1.69 13.35
CA ILE A 93 0.49 1.88 11.97
C ILE A 93 -0.50 3.03 11.95
N SER A 94 -0.12 4.14 11.30
CA SER A 94 -0.81 5.43 11.38
C SER A 94 -1.36 5.92 10.02
N GLY A 95 -1.10 5.17 8.95
CA GLY A 95 -1.61 5.46 7.61
C GLY A 95 -1.62 4.21 6.75
N ILE A 96 -2.54 4.17 5.78
CA ILE A 96 -2.70 3.09 4.81
C ILE A 96 -2.75 3.71 3.41
N VAL A 97 -1.85 3.27 2.54
CA VAL A 97 -1.86 3.52 1.11
C VAL A 97 -2.27 2.22 0.42
N SER A 98 -3.50 2.15 -0.08
CA SER A 98 -4.09 0.92 -0.63
C SER A 98 -3.94 0.84 -2.16
N HIS A 99 -4.49 -0.19 -2.80
CA HIS A 99 -4.62 -0.23 -4.25
C HIS A 99 -6.04 0.08 -4.72
N ALA A 100 -6.17 0.85 -5.79
CA ALA A 100 -7.39 0.97 -6.58
C ALA A 100 -7.02 1.13 -8.06
N ASP A 101 -7.78 0.48 -8.95
CA ASP A 101 -7.53 0.52 -10.38
C ASP A 101 -8.02 1.85 -10.98
N MET A 102 -7.10 2.81 -11.15
CA MET A 102 -7.39 4.10 -11.78
C MET A 102 -7.84 3.98 -13.25
N MET A 103 -7.65 2.83 -13.92
CA MET A 103 -8.17 2.59 -15.27
C MET A 103 -9.69 2.36 -15.28
N LEU A 104 -10.35 2.35 -14.12
CA LEU A 104 -11.80 2.46 -14.01
C LEU A 104 -12.31 3.89 -14.34
N GLY A 105 -11.43 4.89 -14.41
CA GLY A 105 -11.81 6.29 -14.62
C GLY A 105 -12.74 6.78 -13.51
N ASP A 106 -13.83 7.44 -13.87
CA ASP A 106 -14.78 8.01 -12.91
C ASP A 106 -15.38 6.95 -11.95
N SER A 107 -15.54 5.71 -12.43
CA SER A 107 -16.08 4.60 -11.63
C SER A 107 -15.15 4.18 -10.48
N VAL A 108 -13.89 4.63 -10.45
CA VAL A 108 -12.98 4.32 -9.34
C VAL A 108 -13.44 4.95 -8.03
N LYS A 109 -14.24 6.01 -8.09
CA LYS A 109 -14.74 6.74 -6.93
C LYS A 109 -15.43 5.82 -5.92
N GLU A 110 -16.25 4.87 -6.38
CA GLU A 110 -16.95 3.93 -5.49
C GLU A 110 -15.97 3.02 -4.73
N VAL A 111 -14.85 2.64 -5.36
CA VAL A 111 -13.79 1.84 -4.73
C VAL A 111 -13.03 2.68 -3.69
N LEU A 112 -12.75 3.95 -4.01
CA LEU A 112 -12.12 4.89 -3.07
C LEU A 112 -13.01 5.15 -1.85
N GLU A 113 -14.32 5.31 -2.04
CA GLU A 113 -15.29 5.46 -0.95
C GLU A 113 -15.32 4.22 -0.05
N ALA A 114 -15.26 3.02 -0.64
CA ALA A 114 -15.15 1.77 0.13
C ALA A 114 -13.85 1.69 0.94
N HIS A 115 -12.71 2.14 0.39
CA HIS A 115 -11.46 2.25 1.13
C HIS A 115 -11.53 3.29 2.26
N VAL A 116 -12.22 4.42 2.05
CA VAL A 116 -12.42 5.41 3.12
C VAL A 116 -13.24 4.82 4.26
N GLU A 117 -14.32 4.11 3.95
CA GLU A 117 -15.17 3.43 4.95
C GLU A 117 -14.36 2.38 5.72
N LYS A 118 -13.77 1.41 5.01
CA LYS A 118 -13.04 0.29 5.63
C LYS A 118 -11.70 0.69 6.22
N GLY A 119 -11.15 1.80 5.78
CA GLY A 119 -9.92 2.38 6.32
C GLY A 119 -10.10 3.00 7.70
N GLU A 120 -11.34 3.21 8.17
CA GLU A 120 -11.65 3.73 9.51
C GLU A 120 -10.82 4.96 9.91
N GLY A 121 -10.58 5.86 8.96
CA GLY A 121 -9.78 7.07 9.17
C GLY A 121 -8.27 6.88 9.09
N LEU A 122 -7.75 5.70 8.76
CA LEU A 122 -6.32 5.43 8.47
C LEU A 122 -5.98 5.48 6.97
N PHE A 123 -6.96 5.33 6.09
CA PHE A 123 -6.74 5.42 4.64
C PHE A 123 -6.29 6.83 4.22
N ARG A 124 -5.21 6.92 3.44
CA ARG A 124 -4.60 8.20 3.02
C ARG A 124 -4.49 8.36 1.51
N GLY A 125 -4.55 7.27 0.76
CA GLY A 125 -4.41 7.31 -0.68
C GLY A 125 -4.10 5.95 -1.25
N ILE A 126 -3.64 5.94 -2.49
CA ILE A 126 -3.40 4.70 -3.22
C ILE A 126 -2.02 4.65 -3.84
N ARG A 127 -1.53 3.43 -4.07
CA ARG A 127 -0.46 3.13 -5.03
C ARG A 127 -1.04 2.41 -6.23
N HIS A 128 -0.65 2.87 -7.41
CA HIS A 128 -0.86 2.14 -8.67
C HIS A 128 0.46 2.05 -9.40
N ALA A 129 1.10 0.89 -9.25
CA ALA A 129 2.33 0.55 -9.94
C ALA A 129 2.15 0.70 -11.47
N GLY A 130 3.03 1.47 -12.10
CA GLY A 130 2.97 1.78 -13.54
C GLY A 130 4.27 1.45 -14.27
N GLY A 131 5.21 0.77 -13.60
CA GLY A 131 6.46 0.31 -14.18
C GLY A 131 6.22 -0.57 -15.40
N TRP A 132 6.59 -0.06 -16.57
CA TRP A 132 6.43 -0.69 -17.87
C TRP A 132 7.72 -0.53 -18.69
N ASP A 133 8.15 -1.60 -19.36
CA ASP A 133 9.24 -1.59 -20.33
C ASP A 133 8.88 -2.42 -21.57
N ASP A 134 9.52 -2.12 -22.70
CA ASP A 134 9.32 -2.82 -23.98
C ASP A 134 10.20 -4.08 -24.08
N SER A 135 11.25 -4.17 -23.26
CA SER A 135 12.14 -5.31 -23.20
C SER A 135 11.52 -6.47 -22.43
N ASP A 136 11.43 -7.64 -23.06
CA ASP A 136 11.00 -8.89 -22.42
C ASP A 136 11.96 -9.34 -21.28
N GLU A 137 13.15 -8.76 -21.18
CA GLU A 137 14.09 -9.01 -20.07
C GLU A 137 13.69 -8.28 -18.78
N ILE A 138 12.82 -7.26 -18.88
CA ILE A 138 12.39 -6.44 -17.76
C ILE A 138 10.94 -6.79 -17.44
N ARG A 139 10.73 -7.36 -16.25
CA ARG A 139 9.39 -7.75 -15.80
C ARG A 139 8.56 -6.53 -15.41
N ASN A 140 7.53 -6.23 -16.18
CA ASN A 140 6.52 -5.22 -15.85
C ASN A 140 5.90 -5.39 -14.47
N SER A 141 5.38 -4.28 -13.94
CA SER A 141 4.77 -4.22 -12.62
C SER A 141 3.66 -5.25 -12.42
N HIS A 142 3.47 -5.66 -11.16
CA HIS A 142 2.46 -6.64 -10.77
C HIS A 142 1.00 -6.21 -11.02
N SER A 143 0.78 -4.92 -11.30
CA SER A 143 -0.48 -4.31 -11.73
C SER A 143 -0.82 -4.57 -13.21
N ASP A 144 0.09 -5.17 -13.98
CA ASP A 144 -0.03 -5.37 -15.43
C ASP A 144 -0.33 -4.06 -16.20
N PRO A 145 0.54 -3.04 -16.07
CA PRO A 145 0.28 -1.72 -16.64
C PRO A 145 0.42 -1.71 -18.16
N ILE A 146 -0.29 -0.79 -18.81
CA ILE A 146 -0.06 -0.45 -20.22
C ILE A 146 1.09 0.57 -20.36
N LYS A 147 1.70 0.63 -21.55
CA LYS A 147 2.68 1.67 -21.89
C LYS A 147 2.11 3.06 -21.63
N LYS A 148 2.85 3.91 -20.89
CA LYS A 148 2.44 5.28 -20.54
C LYS A 148 1.09 5.35 -19.82
N ILE A 149 0.79 4.37 -18.96
CA ILE A 149 -0.47 4.30 -18.22
C ILE A 149 -0.82 5.62 -17.52
N TYR A 150 0.17 6.31 -16.94
CA TYR A 150 -0.05 7.57 -16.24
C TYR A 150 -0.53 8.70 -17.16
N LEU A 151 -0.19 8.68 -18.45
CA LEU A 151 -0.63 9.68 -19.41
C LEU A 151 -1.98 9.33 -20.07
N HIS A 152 -2.55 8.17 -19.75
CA HIS A 152 -3.78 7.70 -20.38
C HIS A 152 -4.99 8.46 -19.82
N ASP A 153 -5.86 8.99 -20.70
CA ASP A 153 -7.01 9.83 -20.31
C ASP A 153 -7.91 9.17 -19.26
N THR A 154 -8.14 7.85 -19.36
CA THR A 154 -8.93 7.12 -18.36
C THR A 154 -8.24 7.07 -16.99
N PHE A 155 -6.92 6.91 -16.96
CA PHE A 155 -6.16 6.93 -15.72
C PHE A 155 -6.21 8.33 -15.08
N GLN A 156 -6.05 9.37 -15.89
CA GLN A 156 -6.16 10.76 -15.45
C GLN A 156 -7.53 11.07 -14.86
N ARG A 157 -8.64 10.60 -15.47
CA ARG A 157 -9.98 10.69 -14.86
C ARG A 157 -10.06 9.98 -13.51
N GLY A 158 -9.39 8.84 -13.35
CA GLY A 158 -9.29 8.16 -12.04
C GLY A 158 -8.53 9.00 -11.00
N ILE A 159 -7.43 9.63 -11.40
CA ILE A 159 -6.65 10.55 -10.56
C ILE A 159 -7.47 11.79 -10.19
N GLU A 160 -8.29 12.33 -11.08
CA GLU A 160 -9.22 13.43 -10.76
C GLU A 160 -10.20 13.04 -9.63
N GLN A 161 -10.69 11.80 -9.61
CA GLN A 161 -11.53 11.33 -8.49
C GLN A 161 -10.72 11.26 -7.18
N LEU A 162 -9.49 10.76 -7.23
CA LEU A 162 -8.58 10.70 -6.07
C LEU A 162 -8.30 12.10 -5.49
N ASP A 163 -7.97 13.08 -6.36
CA ASP A 163 -7.73 14.47 -5.98
C ASP A 163 -8.98 15.13 -5.40
N SER A 164 -10.16 14.89 -6.01
CA SER A 164 -11.43 15.43 -5.50
C SER A 164 -11.74 14.98 -4.06
N MET A 165 -11.22 13.82 -3.65
CA MET A 165 -11.33 13.25 -2.31
C MET A 165 -10.16 13.64 -1.40
N LYS A 166 -9.19 14.42 -1.88
CA LYS A 166 -7.98 14.87 -1.17
C LYS A 166 -7.11 13.70 -0.68
N LEU A 167 -7.02 12.66 -1.50
CA LEU A 167 -6.22 11.46 -1.25
C LEU A 167 -4.88 11.54 -2.00
N THR A 168 -3.86 10.85 -1.47
CA THR A 168 -2.52 10.86 -2.08
C THR A 168 -2.37 9.79 -3.16
N PHE A 169 -1.52 10.08 -4.15
CA PHE A 169 -1.05 9.08 -5.11
C PHE A 169 0.41 8.74 -4.84
N ASP A 170 0.70 7.46 -4.61
CA ASP A 170 2.05 6.91 -4.58
C ASP A 170 2.36 6.27 -5.95
N SER A 171 3.43 6.74 -6.60
CA SER A 171 3.84 6.25 -7.91
C SER A 171 4.98 5.24 -7.76
N TRP A 172 4.88 4.10 -8.44
CA TRP A 172 5.97 3.12 -8.52
C TRP A 172 6.21 2.74 -9.98
N HIS A 173 7.35 3.17 -10.51
CA HIS A 173 7.70 3.08 -11.92
C HIS A 173 9.20 3.03 -12.13
N TYR A 174 9.64 2.73 -13.36
CA TYR A 174 11.06 2.71 -13.70
C TYR A 174 11.61 4.12 -13.90
N HIS A 175 12.92 4.29 -13.73
CA HIS A 175 13.59 5.60 -13.79
C HIS A 175 13.36 6.37 -15.11
N ASN A 176 13.14 5.68 -16.23
CA ASN A 176 12.82 6.28 -17.53
C ASN A 176 11.42 6.93 -17.57
N GLN A 177 10.52 6.54 -16.67
CA GLN A 177 9.15 7.06 -16.55
C GLN A 177 9.03 8.25 -15.58
N ILE A 178 10.11 8.69 -14.91
CA ILE A 178 10.07 9.80 -13.93
C ILE A 178 9.54 11.12 -14.53
N LYS A 179 9.63 11.28 -15.85
CA LYS A 179 9.16 12.49 -16.57
C LYS A 179 7.75 12.35 -17.16
N GLU A 180 7.12 11.20 -17.02
CA GLU A 180 5.69 11.02 -17.32
C GLU A 180 4.86 11.76 -16.26
#